data_AF-A0A7K3GCW0-F1
#
_entry.id   AF-A0A7K3GCW0-F1
#
_cell.length_a   1.000
_cell.length_b   1.000
_cell.length_c   1.000
_cell.angle_alpha   90.00
_cell.angle_beta   90.00
_cell.angle_gamma   90.00
#
_symmetry.space_group_name_H-M   'P 1'
#
loop_
_entity.id
_entity.type
_entity.pdbx_description
1 polymer ?
#
loop_
_entity_poly.entity_id
_entity_poly.type
_entity_poly.pdbx_seq_one_letter_code
_entity_poly.pdbx_strand_id
1 'polypeptide(L)'
;MLLSASLAGVVATAGTAQADGCYTWSRTLSQGASGADVTALQIRVAGYPGHGAVLGIDGSYGPATAAAVKRFQAAYGLAADGVAGPATFSKIYALQDDDCTPVHFSYAELNNCNGTWAGGAVSAATAKSNALRTMWKLEALRHALGDQPLRVTSGFRSQACNSAVGGASSSRHLYGDAADLGAGPHSLCRIAQQARNHGFNGILGPGYPGHGDHAHVDHRPSRFWSASSCGI
;
A
#
# COMPACT_ATOMS: atom_id res chain seq x y z
N MET A 1 30.78 -25.69 -51.97
CA MET A 1 30.78 -25.94 -50.52
C MET A 1 29.89 -24.86 -49.90
N LEU A 2 28.59 -25.11 -49.82
CA LEU A 2 27.58 -24.16 -49.33
C LEU A 2 27.36 -24.45 -47.85
N LEU A 3 27.77 -23.52 -46.98
CA LEU A 3 27.55 -23.60 -45.54
C LEU A 3 26.14 -23.08 -45.23
N SER A 4 25.22 -24.00 -44.97
CA SER A 4 23.91 -23.70 -44.39
C SER A 4 24.09 -23.34 -42.92
N ALA A 5 23.88 -22.07 -42.57
CA ALA A 5 23.84 -21.63 -41.18
C ALA A 5 22.44 -21.88 -40.61
N SER A 6 22.31 -22.86 -39.73
CA SER A 6 21.12 -23.09 -38.92
C SER A 6 21.07 -22.07 -37.78
N LEU A 7 20.12 -21.12 -37.83
CA LEU A 7 19.76 -20.32 -36.66
C LEU A 7 18.97 -21.21 -35.69
N ALA A 8 19.62 -21.65 -34.62
CA ALA A 8 18.93 -22.20 -33.46
C ALA A 8 18.24 -21.04 -32.71
N GLY A 9 16.93 -20.93 -32.83
CA GLY A 9 16.13 -20.01 -32.04
C GLY A 9 16.20 -20.40 -30.56
N VAL A 10 16.78 -19.54 -29.74
CA VAL A 10 16.75 -19.69 -28.28
C VAL A 10 15.35 -19.31 -27.82
N VAL A 11 14.54 -20.32 -27.48
CA VAL A 11 13.28 -20.10 -26.77
C VAL A 11 13.65 -19.71 -25.35
N ALA A 12 13.58 -18.42 -25.03
CA ALA A 12 13.66 -17.95 -23.65
C ALA A 12 12.44 -18.48 -22.91
N THR A 13 12.60 -19.54 -22.13
CA THR A 13 11.64 -19.88 -21.08
C THR A 13 11.64 -18.69 -20.12
N ALA A 14 10.54 -17.95 -20.09
CA ALA A 14 10.32 -16.94 -19.06
C ALA A 14 10.44 -17.66 -17.71
N GLY A 15 11.58 -17.44 -17.03
CA GLY A 15 11.79 -17.97 -15.70
C GLY A 15 10.62 -17.55 -14.83
N THR A 16 10.15 -18.47 -13.99
CA THR A 16 9.22 -18.11 -12.92
C THR A 16 9.87 -16.97 -12.15
N ALA A 17 9.28 -15.78 -12.20
CA ALA A 17 9.68 -14.69 -11.32
C ALA A 17 9.57 -15.25 -9.89
N GLN A 18 10.74 -15.54 -9.29
CA GLN A 18 10.80 -16.11 -7.94
C GLN A 18 10.35 -15.01 -6.98
N ALA A 19 9.35 -15.34 -6.16
CA ALA A 19 9.00 -14.52 -5.03
C ALA A 19 10.21 -14.44 -4.08
N ASP A 20 10.44 -13.25 -3.53
CA ASP A 20 11.01 -13.11 -2.18
C ASP A 20 10.18 -13.97 -1.20
N GLY A 21 10.71 -14.32 -0.02
CA GLY A 21 10.17 -15.36 0.86
C GLY A 21 8.72 -15.23 1.38
N CYS A 22 7.96 -14.22 0.96
CA CYS A 22 6.64 -13.88 1.46
C CYS A 22 5.47 -14.71 0.88
N TYR A 23 5.25 -14.68 -0.44
CA TYR A 23 4.05 -15.27 -1.06
C TYR A 23 4.22 -15.52 -2.56
N THR A 24 3.75 -16.68 -3.04
CA THR A 24 3.77 -17.04 -4.47
C THR A 24 2.35 -17.34 -4.97
N TRP A 25 1.88 -16.60 -5.99
CA TRP A 25 0.64 -16.93 -6.70
C TRP A 25 0.86 -18.08 -7.69
N SER A 26 0.08 -19.15 -7.55
CA SER A 26 0.16 -20.36 -8.37
C SER A 26 -0.84 -20.42 -9.53
N ARG A 27 -1.74 -19.44 -9.64
CA ARG A 27 -2.77 -19.36 -10.68
C ARG A 27 -3.11 -17.92 -11.04
N THR A 28 -3.65 -17.74 -12.24
CA THR A 28 -4.28 -16.47 -12.64
C THR A 28 -5.54 -16.21 -11.82
N LEU A 29 -5.74 -14.96 -11.41
CA LEU A 29 -6.92 -14.52 -10.65
C LEU A 29 -7.73 -13.51 -11.48
N SER A 30 -9.03 -13.76 -11.60
CA SER A 30 -10.00 -12.91 -12.28
C SER A 30 -11.31 -12.89 -11.50
N GLN A 31 -12.29 -12.11 -11.97
CA GLN A 31 -13.60 -12.04 -11.33
C GLN A 31 -14.21 -13.43 -11.08
N GLY A 32 -14.79 -13.60 -9.89
CA GLY A 32 -15.34 -14.87 -9.42
C GLY A 32 -14.35 -15.75 -8.65
N ALA A 33 -13.04 -15.48 -8.72
CA ALA A 33 -12.07 -16.15 -7.86
C ALA A 33 -12.29 -15.78 -6.39
N SER A 34 -12.01 -16.71 -5.49
CA SER A 34 -11.96 -16.46 -4.05
C SER A 34 -10.82 -17.24 -3.39
N GLY A 35 -10.40 -16.81 -2.20
CA GLY A 35 -9.40 -17.49 -1.39
C GLY A 35 -8.31 -16.60 -0.83
N ALA A 36 -7.36 -17.21 -0.13
CA ALA A 36 -6.24 -16.50 0.49
C ALA A 36 -5.31 -15.82 -0.53
N ASP A 37 -5.24 -16.34 -1.76
CA ASP A 37 -4.51 -15.74 -2.89
C ASP A 37 -5.16 -14.44 -3.38
N VAL A 38 -6.50 -14.37 -3.34
CA VAL A 38 -7.24 -13.13 -3.60
C VAL A 38 -7.03 -12.12 -2.48
N THR A 39 -7.09 -12.54 -1.21
CA THR A 39 -6.78 -11.68 -0.06
C THR A 39 -5.38 -11.10 -0.17
N ALA A 40 -4.40 -11.96 -0.49
CA ALA A 40 -3.02 -11.59 -0.75
C ALA A 40 -2.93 -10.55 -1.86
N LEU A 41 -3.63 -10.72 -2.98
CA LEU A 41 -3.65 -9.76 -4.08
C LEU A 41 -4.29 -8.42 -3.67
N GLN A 42 -5.44 -8.46 -2.99
CA GLN A 42 -6.17 -7.27 -2.53
C GLN A 42 -5.30 -6.38 -1.63
N ILE A 43 -4.45 -6.96 -0.78
CA ILE A 43 -3.48 -6.20 0.02
C ILE A 43 -2.52 -5.40 -0.88
N ARG A 44 -1.96 -6.03 -1.92
CA ARG A 44 -0.97 -5.40 -2.81
C ARG A 44 -1.56 -4.30 -3.69
N VAL A 45 -2.84 -4.45 -4.06
CA VAL A 45 -3.55 -3.44 -4.85
C VAL A 45 -4.44 -2.50 -4.02
N ALA A 46 -4.32 -2.52 -2.69
CA ALA A 46 -5.14 -1.70 -1.78
C ALA A 46 -4.97 -0.19 -1.98
N GLY A 47 -3.85 0.23 -2.59
CA GLY A 47 -3.56 1.62 -2.97
C GLY A 47 -4.17 2.08 -4.30
N TYR A 48 -4.94 1.23 -4.99
CA TYR A 48 -5.55 1.53 -6.29
C TYR A 48 -7.10 1.49 -6.31
N PRO A 49 -7.84 1.89 -5.26
CA PRO A 49 -9.31 1.83 -5.28
C PRO A 49 -9.94 2.93 -6.15
N GLY A 50 -9.20 4.04 -6.38
CA GLY A 50 -9.72 5.25 -7.00
C GLY A 50 -10.13 6.31 -5.97
N HIS A 51 -10.48 7.49 -6.46
CA HIS A 51 -10.76 8.66 -5.63
C HIS A 51 -11.88 8.40 -4.62
N GLY A 52 -11.59 8.59 -3.32
CA GLY A 52 -12.56 8.49 -2.23
C GLY A 52 -13.11 7.08 -1.97
N ALA A 53 -12.57 6.06 -2.63
CA ALA A 53 -12.95 4.66 -2.48
C ALA A 53 -11.94 3.91 -1.61
N VAL A 54 -12.37 2.79 -1.02
CA VAL A 54 -11.52 1.86 -0.28
C VAL A 54 -11.79 0.44 -0.79
N LEU A 55 -10.73 -0.30 -1.10
CA LEU A 55 -10.85 -1.70 -1.52
C LEU A 55 -11.11 -2.59 -0.31
N GLY A 56 -12.16 -3.43 -0.39
CA GLY A 56 -12.40 -4.50 0.57
C GLY A 56 -11.33 -5.59 0.46
N ILE A 57 -10.85 -6.08 1.60
CA ILE A 57 -9.90 -7.20 1.69
C ILE A 57 -10.68 -8.38 2.29
N ASP A 58 -11.49 -9.00 1.44
CA ASP A 58 -12.49 -10.02 1.79
C ASP A 58 -12.20 -11.38 1.16
N GLY A 59 -11.11 -11.49 0.37
CA GLY A 59 -10.76 -12.71 -0.35
C GLY A 59 -11.69 -13.04 -1.51
N SER A 60 -12.52 -12.09 -1.96
CA SER A 60 -13.43 -12.24 -3.10
C SER A 60 -13.04 -11.32 -4.26
N TYR A 61 -12.81 -11.91 -5.42
CA TYR A 61 -12.43 -11.15 -6.61
C TYR A 61 -13.70 -10.62 -7.29
N GLY A 62 -14.24 -9.54 -6.74
CA GLY A 62 -15.39 -8.83 -7.30
C GLY A 62 -15.01 -7.71 -8.29
N PRO A 63 -16.00 -6.91 -8.74
CA PRO A 63 -15.78 -5.74 -9.58
C PRO A 63 -14.80 -4.71 -9.01
N ALA A 64 -14.82 -4.48 -7.69
CA ALA A 64 -13.88 -3.56 -7.04
C ALA A 64 -12.43 -4.06 -7.15
N THR A 65 -12.18 -5.35 -6.92
CA THR A 65 -10.86 -5.99 -7.06
C THR A 65 -10.37 -5.90 -8.51
N ALA A 66 -11.22 -6.23 -9.49
CA ALA A 66 -10.88 -6.12 -10.91
C ALA A 66 -10.50 -4.68 -11.31
N ALA A 67 -11.25 -3.69 -10.82
CA ALA A 67 -10.97 -2.29 -11.08
C ALA A 67 -9.66 -1.82 -10.41
N ALA A 68 -9.34 -2.32 -9.21
CA ALA A 68 -8.07 -2.02 -8.53
C ALA A 68 -6.88 -2.63 -9.27
N VAL A 69 -6.99 -3.90 -9.70
CA VAL A 69 -5.96 -4.57 -10.51
C VAL A 69 -5.75 -3.83 -11.84
N LYS A 70 -6.82 -3.42 -12.51
CA LYS A 70 -6.73 -2.63 -13.75
C LYS A 70 -5.98 -1.31 -13.56
N ARG A 71 -6.20 -0.61 -12.45
CA ARG A 71 -5.48 0.64 -12.12
C ARG A 71 -4.02 0.39 -11.77
N PHE A 72 -3.72 -0.67 -11.01
CA PHE A 72 -2.35 -1.10 -10.75
C PHE A 72 -1.60 -1.40 -12.06
N GLN A 73 -2.21 -2.19 -12.95
CA GLN A 73 -1.65 -2.52 -14.26
C GLN A 73 -1.36 -1.25 -15.07
N ALA A 74 -2.34 -0.34 -15.16
CA ALA A 74 -2.17 0.93 -15.89
C ALA A 74 -1.06 1.80 -15.29
N ALA A 75 -0.96 1.89 -13.95
CA ALA A 75 0.07 2.67 -13.28
C ALA A 75 1.49 2.19 -13.64
N TYR A 76 1.67 0.89 -13.79
CA TYR A 76 2.97 0.29 -14.12
C TYR A 76 3.15 -0.07 -15.60
N GLY A 77 2.32 0.47 -16.50
CA GLY A 77 2.47 0.28 -17.94
C GLY A 77 2.22 -1.17 -18.43
N LEU A 78 1.45 -1.95 -17.67
CA LEU A 78 1.03 -3.29 -18.06
C LEU A 78 -0.28 -3.22 -18.88
N ALA A 79 -0.64 -4.34 -19.53
CA ALA A 79 -1.98 -4.49 -20.10
C ALA A 79 -3.04 -4.39 -18.99
N ALA A 80 -3.92 -3.38 -19.08
CA ALA A 80 -4.90 -3.05 -18.06
C ALA A 80 -6.23 -3.81 -18.27
N ASP A 81 -6.17 -5.14 -18.21
CA ASP A 81 -7.32 -6.03 -18.44
C ASP A 81 -8.14 -6.31 -17.16
N GLY A 82 -7.57 -6.07 -15.97
CA GLY A 82 -8.20 -6.42 -14.70
C GLY A 82 -8.13 -7.92 -14.37
N VAL A 83 -7.21 -8.65 -15.00
CA VAL A 83 -6.89 -10.05 -14.73
C VAL A 83 -5.48 -10.14 -14.16
N ALA A 84 -5.33 -10.65 -12.95
CA ALA A 84 -4.02 -10.81 -12.33
C ALA A 84 -3.38 -12.12 -12.83
N GLY A 85 -2.61 -12.01 -13.91
CA GLY A 85 -1.78 -13.08 -14.47
C GLY A 85 -0.28 -12.88 -14.21
N PRO A 86 0.59 -13.68 -14.87
CA PRO A 86 2.04 -13.68 -14.63
C PRO A 86 2.72 -12.30 -14.67
N ALA A 87 2.34 -11.43 -15.62
CA ALA A 87 2.91 -10.07 -15.70
C ALA A 87 2.52 -9.19 -14.49
N THR A 88 1.28 -9.34 -13.99
CA THR A 88 0.82 -8.62 -12.80
C THR A 88 1.59 -9.09 -11.56
N PHE A 89 1.73 -10.41 -11.38
CA PHE A 89 2.46 -10.98 -10.25
C PHE A 89 3.95 -10.66 -10.30
N SER A 90 4.58 -10.74 -11.48
CA SER A 90 5.99 -10.35 -11.65
C SER A 90 6.22 -8.89 -11.24
N LYS A 91 5.29 -7.99 -11.57
CA LYS A 91 5.40 -6.59 -11.12
C LYS A 91 5.21 -6.45 -9.62
N ILE A 92 4.30 -7.22 -9.00
CA ILE A 92 4.14 -7.26 -7.55
C ILE A 92 5.42 -7.75 -6.86
N TYR A 93 6.05 -8.82 -7.35
CA TYR A 93 7.30 -9.34 -6.78
C TYR A 93 8.44 -8.33 -6.87
N ALA A 94 8.53 -7.55 -7.95
CA ALA A 94 9.52 -6.49 -8.07
C ALA A 94 9.29 -5.30 -7.10
N LEU A 95 8.13 -5.24 -6.45
CA LEU A 95 7.76 -4.22 -5.48
C LEU A 95 7.72 -4.75 -4.05
N GLN A 96 8.01 -6.04 -3.82
CA GLN A 96 7.87 -6.70 -2.54
C GLN A 96 9.24 -7.04 -1.94
N ASP A 97 9.29 -7.06 -0.60
CA ASP A 97 10.39 -7.58 0.21
C ASP A 97 10.02 -8.94 0.85
N ASP A 98 11.04 -9.67 1.32
CA ASP A 98 10.91 -11.01 1.93
C ASP A 98 9.88 -11.11 3.06
N ASP A 99 9.62 -10.02 3.80
CA ASP A 99 8.67 -9.97 4.92
C ASP A 99 7.27 -9.44 4.52
N CYS A 100 7.00 -9.42 3.22
CA CYS A 100 5.79 -8.96 2.54
C CYS A 100 5.61 -7.44 2.45
N THR A 101 6.48 -6.62 3.03
CA THR A 101 6.38 -5.16 2.86
C THR A 101 6.70 -4.77 1.43
N PRO A 102 6.25 -3.59 0.97
CA PRO A 102 6.76 -3.04 -0.28
C PRO A 102 8.20 -2.53 -0.10
N VAL A 103 9.02 -2.60 -1.16
CA VAL A 103 10.47 -2.31 -1.18
C VAL A 103 10.91 -0.92 -0.67
N HIS A 104 9.98 0.01 -0.45
CA HIS A 104 10.27 1.36 0.02
C HIS A 104 9.73 1.68 1.41
N PHE A 105 9.10 0.73 2.10
CA PHE A 105 8.57 0.94 3.45
C PHE A 105 8.83 -0.30 4.32
N SER A 106 9.16 -0.10 5.59
CA SER A 106 9.46 -1.20 6.50
C SER A 106 8.62 -1.16 7.77
N TYR A 107 8.47 -2.32 8.43
CA TYR A 107 7.87 -2.36 9.76
C TYR A 107 8.62 -1.51 10.80
N ALA A 108 9.95 -1.41 10.69
CA ALA A 108 10.74 -0.60 11.62
C ALA A 108 10.44 0.90 11.45
N GLU A 109 10.33 1.37 10.20
CA GLU A 109 9.93 2.75 9.90
C GLU A 109 8.50 3.04 10.39
N LEU A 110 7.58 2.10 10.20
CA LEU A 110 6.19 2.23 10.66
C LEU A 110 6.00 1.96 12.16
N ASN A 111 7.06 1.65 12.92
CA ASN A 111 6.99 1.53 14.38
C ASN A 111 8.29 2.02 15.03
N ASN A 112 8.36 3.33 15.26
CA ASN A 112 9.38 3.98 16.07
C ASN A 112 9.01 4.07 17.57
N CYS A 113 7.88 3.48 17.97
CA CYS A 113 7.39 3.51 19.35
C CYS A 113 8.03 2.39 20.19
N ASN A 114 8.11 1.17 19.67
CA ASN A 114 8.72 0.01 20.35
C ASN A 114 9.06 -1.11 19.34
N GLY A 115 9.73 -2.18 19.80
CA GLY A 115 10.08 -3.33 18.95
C GLY A 115 9.02 -4.43 18.83
N THR A 116 7.88 -4.34 19.53
CA THR A 116 6.96 -5.48 19.72
C THR A 116 5.59 -5.31 19.09
N TRP A 117 5.23 -4.09 18.67
CA TRP A 117 3.88 -3.74 18.20
C TRP A 117 2.78 -3.93 19.27
N ALA A 118 3.18 -4.14 20.53
CA ALA A 118 2.28 -4.34 21.65
C ALA A 118 1.85 -3.01 22.29
N GLY A 119 0.79 -3.07 23.09
CA GLY A 119 0.22 -1.93 23.80
C GLY A 119 -0.65 -1.03 22.92
N GLY A 120 -1.07 -1.50 21.74
CA GLY A 120 -2.07 -0.83 20.92
C GLY A 120 -3.51 -1.18 21.34
N ALA A 121 -4.48 -0.70 20.56
CA ALA A 121 -5.90 -0.99 20.74
C ALA A 121 -6.32 -2.37 20.18
N VAL A 122 -5.39 -3.07 19.51
CA VAL A 122 -5.57 -4.40 18.94
C VAL A 122 -4.34 -5.26 19.21
N SER A 123 -4.41 -6.56 18.91
CA SER A 123 -3.24 -7.44 19.03
C SER A 123 -2.08 -6.96 18.14
N ALA A 124 -0.84 -7.27 18.54
CA ALA A 124 0.35 -6.94 17.74
C ALA A 124 0.27 -7.50 16.31
N ALA A 125 -0.27 -8.72 16.15
CA ALA A 125 -0.48 -9.33 14.83
C ALA A 125 -1.49 -8.54 13.98
N THR A 126 -2.60 -8.09 14.58
CA THR A 126 -3.59 -7.24 13.91
C THR A 126 -2.99 -5.88 13.54
N ALA A 127 -2.22 -5.26 14.44
CA ALA A 127 -1.55 -3.98 14.17
C ALA A 127 -0.54 -4.09 13.02
N LYS A 128 0.26 -5.17 12.98
CA LYS A 128 1.17 -5.45 11.86
C LYS A 128 0.41 -5.69 10.55
N SER A 129 -0.68 -6.47 10.57
CA SER A 129 -1.51 -6.69 9.38
C SER A 129 -2.12 -5.39 8.84
N ASN A 130 -2.55 -4.51 9.75
CA ASN A 130 -3.05 -3.19 9.38
C ASN A 130 -1.95 -2.31 8.78
N ALA A 131 -0.75 -2.30 9.38
CA ALA A 131 0.37 -1.52 8.87
C ALA A 131 0.86 -2.02 7.52
N LEU A 132 0.83 -3.33 7.28
CA LEU A 132 1.12 -3.90 5.96
C LEU A 132 0.22 -3.31 4.88
N ARG A 133 -1.09 -3.19 5.16
CA ARG A 133 -2.05 -2.54 4.25
C ARG A 133 -1.72 -1.06 4.07
N THR A 134 -1.27 -0.39 5.13
CA THR A 134 -0.87 1.03 5.07
C THR A 134 0.32 1.18 4.12
N MET A 135 1.35 0.36 4.30
CA MET A 135 2.57 0.39 3.48
C MET A 135 2.27 0.15 2.00
N TRP A 136 1.43 -0.83 1.64
CA TRP A 136 1.04 -1.05 0.24
C TRP A 136 0.24 0.11 -0.38
N LYS A 137 -0.53 0.86 0.43
CA LYS A 137 -1.15 2.12 -0.02
C LYS A 137 -0.14 3.26 -0.16
N LEU A 138 0.83 3.34 0.76
CA LEU A 138 1.92 4.30 0.68
C LEU A 138 2.81 4.05 -0.54
N GLU A 139 3.06 2.79 -0.93
CA GLU A 139 3.78 2.45 -2.17
C GLU A 139 3.06 2.97 -3.41
N ALA A 140 1.74 2.78 -3.48
CA ALA A 140 0.94 3.35 -4.57
C ALA A 140 0.97 4.88 -4.59
N LEU A 141 0.90 5.53 -3.41
CA LEU A 141 1.00 6.98 -3.27
C LEU A 141 2.39 7.50 -3.68
N ARG A 142 3.46 6.82 -3.25
CA ARG A 142 4.86 7.11 -3.61
C ARG A 142 5.03 7.09 -5.13
N HIS A 143 4.55 6.02 -5.77
CA HIS A 143 4.61 5.88 -7.22
C HIS A 143 3.83 7.00 -7.94
N ALA A 144 2.60 7.29 -7.50
CA ALA A 144 1.77 8.37 -8.06
C ALA A 144 2.38 9.77 -7.86
N LEU A 145 3.28 9.94 -6.89
CA LEU A 145 4.01 11.16 -6.63
C LEU A 145 5.32 11.29 -7.43
N GLY A 146 5.60 10.36 -8.34
CA GLY A 146 6.77 10.39 -9.23
C GLY A 146 7.97 9.63 -8.69
N ASP A 147 7.72 8.54 -7.97
CA ASP A 147 8.74 7.62 -7.44
C ASP A 147 9.78 8.26 -6.52
N GLN A 148 9.44 9.41 -5.92
CA GLN A 148 10.25 10.08 -4.91
C GLN A 148 9.92 9.57 -3.50
N PRO A 149 10.87 9.59 -2.56
CA PRO A 149 10.63 9.10 -1.20
C PRO A 149 9.50 9.83 -0.47
N LEU A 150 8.67 9.07 0.25
CA LEU A 150 7.75 9.58 1.26
C LEU A 150 8.39 9.49 2.63
N ARG A 151 8.48 10.60 3.36
CA ARG A 151 9.07 10.63 4.70
C ARG A 151 8.03 10.25 5.74
N VAL A 152 8.07 9.03 6.26
CA VAL A 152 7.24 8.62 7.40
C VAL A 152 7.84 9.18 8.70
N THR A 153 7.05 9.90 9.48
CA THR A 153 7.47 10.48 10.77
C THR A 153 6.89 9.72 11.97
N SER A 154 5.76 9.04 11.79
CA SER A 154 5.14 8.20 12.81
C SER A 154 4.23 7.16 12.16
N GLY A 155 4.14 5.98 12.76
CA GLY A 155 3.24 4.90 12.35
C GLY A 155 2.49 4.34 13.56
N PHE A 156 2.68 3.08 13.90
CA PHE A 156 2.12 2.49 15.11
C PHE A 156 2.51 3.26 16.38
N ARG A 157 1.53 3.48 17.26
CA ARG A 157 1.75 3.97 18.63
C ARG A 157 1.09 3.02 19.61
N SER A 158 1.78 2.65 20.68
CA SER A 158 1.15 2.09 21.87
C SER A 158 0.33 3.17 22.60
N GLN A 159 -0.49 2.80 23.58
CA GLN A 159 -1.18 3.76 24.43
C GLN A 159 -0.19 4.72 25.11
N ALA A 160 0.95 4.20 25.60
CA ALA A 160 1.98 5.03 26.22
C ALA A 160 2.60 6.03 25.23
N CYS A 161 3.00 5.58 24.03
CA CYS A 161 3.54 6.47 23.00
C CYS A 161 2.50 7.50 22.53
N ASN A 162 1.23 7.09 22.37
CA ASN A 162 0.17 7.99 21.94
C ASN A 162 -0.12 9.06 23.00
N SER A 163 -0.19 8.69 24.28
CA SER A 163 -0.37 9.65 25.38
C SER A 163 0.82 10.60 25.52
N ALA A 164 2.06 10.12 25.30
CA ALA A 164 3.27 10.95 25.39
C ALA A 164 3.28 12.11 24.37
N VAL A 165 2.62 11.94 23.22
CA VAL A 165 2.48 12.98 22.19
C VAL A 165 1.14 13.73 22.29
N GLY A 166 0.35 13.51 23.35
CA GLY A 166 -0.97 14.11 23.50
C GLY A 166 -2.02 13.63 22.48
N GLY A 167 -1.82 12.43 21.92
CA GLY A 167 -2.70 11.87 20.90
C GLY A 167 -4.11 11.54 21.42
N ALA A 168 -5.10 11.61 20.54
CA ALA A 168 -6.49 11.28 20.88
C ALA A 168 -6.64 9.80 21.31
N SER A 169 -7.60 9.53 22.19
CA SER A 169 -7.92 8.16 22.65
C SER A 169 -8.45 7.26 21.53
N SER A 170 -9.09 7.86 20.52
CA SER A 170 -9.60 7.19 19.32
C SER A 170 -8.60 7.15 18.15
N SER A 171 -7.32 7.50 18.41
CA SER A 171 -6.26 7.57 17.41
C SER A 171 -6.08 6.26 16.64
N ARG A 172 -6.04 6.36 15.29
CA ARG A 172 -5.81 5.23 14.38
C ARG A 172 -4.39 4.66 14.48
N HIS A 173 -3.43 5.43 14.99
CA HIS A 173 -2.09 4.92 15.27
C HIS A 173 -2.08 3.75 16.28
N LEU A 174 -3.05 3.71 17.20
CA LEU A 174 -3.21 2.62 18.18
C LEU A 174 -3.60 1.29 17.52
N TYR A 175 -4.12 1.34 16.29
CA TYR A 175 -4.59 0.18 15.53
C TYR A 175 -3.56 -0.28 14.49
N GLY A 176 -2.44 0.43 14.34
CA GLY A 176 -1.44 0.19 13.29
C GLY A 176 -1.92 0.55 11.89
N ASP A 177 -3.02 1.29 11.74
CA ASP A 177 -3.63 1.59 10.44
C ASP A 177 -3.55 3.06 10.05
N ALA A 178 -2.57 3.78 10.62
CA ALA A 178 -2.27 5.19 10.32
C ALA A 178 -0.77 5.43 10.11
N ALA A 179 -0.45 6.47 9.35
CA ALA A 179 0.90 7.01 9.19
C ALA A 179 0.85 8.54 9.15
N ASP A 180 1.84 9.17 9.78
CA ASP A 180 2.10 10.60 9.65
C ASP A 180 3.26 10.78 8.66
N LEU A 181 3.04 11.64 7.66
CA LEU A 181 3.97 11.90 6.57
C LEU A 181 4.50 13.34 6.67
N GLY A 182 5.81 13.47 6.81
CA GLY A 182 6.47 14.77 6.84
C GLY A 182 6.69 15.35 5.44
N ALA A 183 6.96 16.65 5.39
CA ALA A 183 7.44 17.29 4.17
C ALA A 183 8.81 16.72 3.75
N GLY A 184 9.11 16.79 2.47
CA GLY A 184 10.36 16.33 1.86
C GLY A 184 10.38 16.75 0.39
N PRO A 185 10.52 15.82 -0.57
CA PRO A 185 10.37 16.15 -2.00
C PRO A 185 8.94 16.56 -2.38
N HIS A 186 7.97 16.38 -1.48
CA HIS A 186 6.58 16.77 -1.64
C HIS A 186 6.15 17.70 -0.51
N SER A 187 5.31 18.67 -0.84
CA SER A 187 4.60 19.46 0.17
C SER A 187 3.53 18.61 0.85
N LEU A 188 3.19 18.96 2.09
CA LEU A 188 2.11 18.31 2.84
C LEU A 188 0.78 18.35 2.09
N CYS A 189 0.48 19.47 1.42
CA CYS A 189 -0.72 19.58 0.60
C CYS A 189 -0.71 18.64 -0.62
N ARG A 190 0.44 18.48 -1.28
CA ARG A 190 0.54 17.54 -2.40
C ARG A 190 0.32 16.09 -1.94
N ILE A 191 0.87 15.72 -0.78
CA ILE A 191 0.66 14.42 -0.15
C ILE A 191 -0.83 14.23 0.17
N ALA A 192 -1.44 15.16 0.92
CA ALA A 192 -2.84 15.07 1.34
C ALA A 192 -3.80 15.01 0.14
N GLN A 193 -3.56 15.81 -0.90
CA GLN A 193 -4.39 15.82 -2.11
C GLN A 193 -4.32 14.50 -2.87
N GLN A 194 -3.12 13.90 -2.99
CA GLN A 194 -2.95 12.63 -3.68
C GLN A 194 -3.46 11.45 -2.87
N ALA A 195 -3.31 11.45 -1.55
CA ALA A 195 -3.78 10.38 -0.67
C ALA A 195 -5.27 10.05 -0.84
N ARG A 196 -6.08 11.02 -1.29
CA ARG A 196 -7.51 10.85 -1.65
C ARG A 196 -7.77 9.76 -2.70
N ASN A 197 -6.76 9.38 -3.49
CA ASN A 197 -6.86 8.36 -4.53
C ASN A 197 -6.44 6.95 -4.09
N HIS A 198 -5.86 6.81 -2.89
CA HIS A 198 -5.10 5.63 -2.48
C HIS A 198 -5.70 4.88 -1.29
N GLY A 199 -7.02 5.00 -1.09
CA GLY A 199 -7.72 4.18 -0.11
C GLY A 199 -7.57 4.62 1.34
N PHE A 200 -7.24 5.89 1.59
CA PHE A 200 -7.23 6.48 2.92
C PHE A 200 -8.56 7.15 3.22
N ASN A 201 -9.27 6.65 4.23
CA ASN A 201 -10.50 7.27 4.71
C ASN A 201 -10.21 8.44 5.64
N GLY A 202 -9.13 8.39 6.41
CA GLY A 202 -8.66 9.53 7.19
C GLY A 202 -7.56 10.27 6.46
N ILE A 203 -7.72 11.58 6.26
CA ILE A 203 -6.68 12.47 5.76
C ILE A 203 -6.75 13.76 6.55
N LEU A 204 -5.70 14.07 7.31
CA LEU A 204 -5.58 15.35 8.02
C LEU A 204 -4.28 16.04 7.62
N GLY A 205 -4.29 17.35 7.54
CA GLY A 205 -3.11 18.11 7.12
C GLY A 205 -3.25 19.60 7.37
N PRO A 206 -2.43 20.43 6.70
CA PRO A 206 -2.40 21.86 6.95
C PRO A 206 -3.79 22.51 6.93
N GLY A 207 -4.10 23.23 8.01
CA GLY A 207 -5.40 23.86 8.24
C GLY A 207 -6.33 23.10 9.19
N TYR A 208 -6.04 21.82 9.47
CA TYR A 208 -6.69 21.08 10.56
C TYR A 208 -5.88 21.21 11.87
N PRO A 209 -6.51 21.41 13.05
CA PRO A 209 -5.80 21.62 14.31
C PRO A 209 -4.77 20.52 14.60
N GLY A 210 -3.53 20.92 14.94
CA GLY A 210 -2.44 20.01 15.27
C GLY A 210 -1.80 19.27 14.08
N HIS A 211 -2.16 19.60 12.84
CA HIS A 211 -1.66 18.91 11.63
C HIS A 211 -1.01 19.89 10.63
N GLY A 212 -0.33 20.92 11.15
CA GLY A 212 0.33 21.94 10.31
C GLY A 212 1.68 21.51 9.73
N ASP A 213 2.32 20.50 10.33
CA ASP A 213 3.70 20.08 10.07
C ASP A 213 3.81 18.64 9.51
N HIS A 214 2.70 17.92 9.38
CA HIS A 214 2.61 16.61 8.76
C HIS A 214 1.26 16.42 8.05
N ALA A 215 1.20 15.44 7.14
CA ALA A 215 -0.03 14.91 6.57
C ALA A 215 -0.30 13.54 7.20
N HIS A 216 -1.41 13.42 7.90
CA HIS A 216 -1.88 12.18 8.51
C HIS A 216 -2.75 11.41 7.51
N VAL A 217 -2.53 10.10 7.40
CA VAL A 217 -3.36 9.19 6.59
C VAL A 217 -3.74 7.94 7.39
N ASP A 218 -4.99 7.46 7.27
CA ASP A 218 -5.43 6.26 7.98
C ASP A 218 -6.59 5.49 7.31
N HIS A 219 -6.91 4.31 7.85
CA HIS A 219 -7.98 3.41 7.38
C HIS A 219 -9.25 3.41 8.23
N ARG A 220 -9.60 4.53 8.87
CA ARG A 220 -10.81 4.64 9.70
C ARG A 220 -12.07 4.17 8.95
N PRO A 221 -13.11 3.69 9.66
CA PRO A 221 -14.29 3.10 9.02
C PRO A 221 -15.06 4.04 8.08
N SER A 222 -15.11 5.33 8.39
CA SER A 222 -15.83 6.35 7.63
C SER A 222 -14.90 7.46 7.15
N ARG A 223 -15.12 7.94 5.92
CA ARG A 223 -14.29 8.99 5.33
C ARG A 223 -14.36 10.28 6.16
N PHE A 224 -13.20 10.78 6.56
CA PHE A 224 -13.01 12.09 7.19
C PHE A 224 -11.72 12.72 6.67
N TRP A 225 -11.88 13.71 5.81
CA TRP A 225 -10.78 14.46 5.22
C TRP A 225 -10.87 15.92 5.66
N SER A 226 -9.76 16.48 6.13
CA SER A 226 -9.68 17.89 6.49
C SER A 226 -8.25 18.40 6.38
N ALA A 227 -8.02 19.28 5.41
CA ALA A 227 -6.76 20.01 5.26
C ALA A 227 -7.10 21.31 4.52
N SER A 228 -7.75 22.23 5.21
CA SER A 228 -8.37 23.42 4.60
C SER A 228 -7.36 24.30 3.86
N SER A 229 -6.12 24.41 4.37
CA SER A 229 -5.03 25.13 3.68
C SER A 229 -4.56 24.43 2.40
N CYS A 230 -5.00 23.20 2.15
CA CYS A 230 -4.71 22.40 0.98
C CYS A 230 -5.92 22.23 0.05
N GLY A 231 -7.05 22.87 0.34
CA GLY A 231 -8.29 22.75 -0.43
C GLY A 231 -9.01 21.40 -0.25
N ILE A 232 -8.91 20.81 0.94
CA ILE A 232 -9.59 19.56 1.35
C ILE A 232 -10.48 19.82 2.55
#